data_AF-A0A1L7RKZ2-F1
#
_entry.id   AF-A0A1L7RKZ2-F1
#
_cell.length_a   1.000
_cell.length_b   1.000
_cell.length_c   1.000
_cell.angle_alpha   90.00
_cell.angle_beta   90.00
_cell.angle_gamma   90.00
#
_symmetry.space_group_name_H-M   'P 1'
#
loop_
_entity.id
_entity.type
_entity.pdbx_description
1 polymer ?
#
loop_
_entity_poly.entity_id
_entity_poly.type
_entity_poly.pdbx_seq_one_letter_code
_entity_poly.pdbx_strand_id
1 'polypeptide(L)'
;MHCLTIISAVDPALLDLTALALHGEGALVIRARLLPERGEHGVVRLTTASMSDAASSTTSVIDIPRSKDCWTCSLREVLVAVGEDRARIEPDGTTVIMLPVGVELVHLVPTLVDELELLPGVVLAGVAHVIDADSAAEDLLEHRPLSAFAGESYAADGRCSGEIHMVAIGYADVVVALGEDPVGRDLVEHLRPHDTLLLPGLDAPLLPELLNVRHDVDSALARVHPATTRAWGGPDEHGVRTLDLSSELPFHPGRLREFVAGLAGHGLLARGCFWLPSRPGRVCTWEVAGGVVSVGEAGLWNAVPQMHVDELAASGLSEHAPDAPRCHLVVTGVADDAQCASVADAFHRILLRPDEMGEALAWAGSPDGLEDWFGRE
;
A
#
# COMPACT_ATOMS: atom_id res chain seq x y z
N MET A 1 -24.98 1.79 15.05
CA MET A 1 -23.73 2.56 14.88
C MET A 1 -23.48 2.62 13.39
N HIS A 2 -23.18 3.81 12.85
CA HIS A 2 -23.03 4.00 11.43
C HIS A 2 -21.69 3.44 10.98
N CYS A 3 -21.71 2.62 9.94
CA CYS A 3 -20.50 1.98 9.42
C CYS A 3 -19.99 2.77 8.21
N LEU A 4 -18.75 3.25 8.30
CA LEU A 4 -18.00 3.76 7.16
C LEU A 4 -17.12 2.64 6.61
N THR A 5 -17.08 2.45 5.30
CA THR A 5 -16.12 1.54 4.65
C THR A 5 -15.36 2.31 3.57
N ILE A 6 -14.14 1.86 3.29
CA ILE A 6 -13.24 2.51 2.32
C ILE A 6 -12.92 1.52 1.22
N ILE A 7 -13.03 1.97 -0.03
CA ILE A 7 -12.62 1.20 -1.21
C ILE A 7 -11.65 2.05 -2.02
N SER A 8 -10.50 1.46 -2.33
CA SER A 8 -9.49 2.06 -3.22
C SER A 8 -9.31 1.22 -4.46
N ALA A 9 -8.92 1.86 -5.56
CA ALA A 9 -8.44 1.23 -6.78
C ALA A 9 -7.56 2.24 -7.53
N VAL A 10 -6.71 1.75 -8.43
CA VAL A 10 -5.92 2.64 -9.30
C VAL A 10 -6.72 3.02 -10.55
N ASP A 11 -7.50 2.09 -11.11
CA ASP A 11 -8.36 2.36 -12.27
C ASP A 11 -9.72 2.97 -11.84
N PRO A 12 -10.05 4.19 -12.29
CA PRO A 12 -11.37 4.78 -12.11
C PRO A 12 -12.53 3.89 -12.58
N ALA A 13 -12.37 3.09 -13.64
CA ALA A 13 -13.41 2.21 -14.15
C ALA A 13 -13.74 1.08 -13.16
N LEU A 14 -12.74 0.55 -12.45
CA LEU A 14 -12.97 -0.43 -11.38
C LEU A 14 -13.77 0.17 -10.22
N LEU A 15 -13.53 1.43 -9.88
CA LEU A 15 -14.36 2.13 -8.87
C LEU A 15 -15.81 2.25 -9.35
N ASP A 16 -16.03 2.58 -10.63
CA ASP A 16 -17.38 2.68 -11.20
C ASP A 16 -18.11 1.32 -11.25
N LEU A 17 -17.41 0.25 -11.62
CA LEU A 17 -17.94 -1.11 -11.58
C LEU A 17 -18.26 -1.56 -10.16
N THR A 18 -17.37 -1.26 -9.20
CA THR A 18 -17.60 -1.57 -7.78
C THR A 18 -18.80 -0.79 -7.24
N ALA A 19 -18.97 0.47 -7.64
CA ALA A 19 -20.11 1.29 -7.22
C ALA A 19 -21.43 0.72 -7.73
N LEU A 20 -21.41 0.21 -8.96
CA LEU A 20 -22.55 -0.45 -9.56
C LEU A 20 -22.86 -1.78 -8.87
N ALA A 21 -21.85 -2.57 -8.49
CA ALA A 21 -22.04 -3.83 -7.77
C ALA A 21 -22.68 -3.62 -6.39
N LEU A 22 -22.30 -2.55 -5.68
CA LEU A 22 -22.87 -2.18 -4.38
C LEU A 22 -24.27 -1.55 -4.48
N HIS A 23 -24.79 -1.35 -5.68
CA HIS A 23 -26.11 -0.75 -5.86
C HIS A 23 -27.20 -1.66 -5.32
N GLY A 24 -28.10 -1.09 -4.50
CA GLY A 24 -29.22 -1.83 -3.92
C GLY A 24 -28.88 -2.61 -2.65
N GLU A 25 -27.61 -2.59 -2.19
CA GLU A 25 -27.19 -3.25 -0.95
C GLU A 25 -27.48 -2.45 0.33
N GLY A 26 -28.28 -1.39 0.24
CA GLY A 26 -28.65 -0.57 1.41
C GLY A 26 -27.53 0.31 1.96
N ALA A 27 -26.48 0.55 1.18
CA ALA A 27 -25.40 1.49 1.53
C ALA A 27 -25.42 2.75 0.65
N LEU A 28 -25.03 3.88 1.23
CA LEU A 28 -24.73 5.10 0.47
C LEU A 28 -23.32 5.01 -0.11
N VAL A 29 -23.20 4.96 -1.43
CA VAL A 29 -21.91 4.98 -2.12
C VAL A 29 -21.53 6.42 -2.48
N ILE A 30 -20.36 6.87 -2.02
CA ILE A 30 -19.80 8.19 -2.29
C ILE A 30 -18.46 8.03 -3.00
N ARG A 31 -18.35 8.61 -4.20
CA ARG A 31 -17.09 8.72 -4.93
C ARG A 31 -16.40 10.04 -4.63
N ALA A 32 -15.20 9.97 -4.06
CA ALA A 32 -14.34 11.12 -3.84
C ALA A 32 -13.35 11.29 -5.01
N ARG A 33 -13.14 12.54 -5.44
CA ARG A 33 -12.12 12.92 -6.43
C ARG A 33 -11.39 14.17 -6.00
N LEU A 34 -10.10 14.24 -6.27
CA LEU A 34 -9.29 15.44 -6.11
C LEU A 34 -9.28 16.19 -7.44
N LEU A 35 -9.65 17.48 -7.43
CA LEU A 35 -9.70 18.32 -8.61
C LEU A 35 -8.84 19.58 -8.39
N PRO A 36 -7.51 19.49 -8.59
CA PRO A 36 -6.59 20.61 -8.41
C PRO A 36 -6.89 21.82 -9.29
N GLU A 37 -7.46 21.60 -10.47
CA GLU A 37 -7.77 22.63 -11.45
C GLU A 37 -9.05 23.44 -11.14
N ARG A 38 -9.78 23.07 -10.08
CA ARG A 38 -11.06 23.68 -9.70
C ARG A 38 -10.92 24.57 -8.47
N GLY A 39 -11.39 25.81 -8.56
CA GLY A 39 -11.26 26.78 -7.47
C GLY A 39 -9.84 27.34 -7.34
N GLU A 40 -9.62 28.21 -6.36
CA GLU A 40 -8.31 28.88 -6.15
C GLU A 40 -7.23 27.92 -5.65
N HIS A 41 -7.62 26.92 -4.87
CA HIS A 41 -6.70 25.98 -4.21
C HIS A 41 -7.02 24.50 -4.52
N GLY A 42 -7.88 24.22 -5.50
CA GLY A 42 -8.40 22.88 -5.75
C GLY A 42 -9.63 22.55 -4.88
N VAL A 43 -10.39 21.52 -5.27
CA VAL A 43 -11.53 21.00 -4.49
C VAL A 43 -11.48 19.49 -4.32
N VAL A 44 -12.04 19.00 -3.21
CA VAL A 44 -12.46 17.60 -3.02
C VAL A 44 -13.90 17.49 -3.50
N ARG A 45 -14.14 16.74 -4.58
CA ARG A 45 -15.48 16.49 -5.10
C ARG A 45 -16.02 15.19 -4.56
N LEU A 46 -17.18 15.25 -3.91
CA LEU A 46 -17.98 14.08 -3.56
C LEU A 46 -19.12 13.92 -4.56
N THR A 47 -19.28 12.72 -5.09
CA THR A 47 -20.37 12.37 -6.01
C THR A 47 -21.13 11.17 -5.46
N THR A 48 -22.45 11.28 -5.39
CA THR A 48 -23.33 10.15 -5.06
C THR A 48 -24.30 9.92 -6.20
N ALA A 49 -24.57 8.66 -6.50
CA ALA A 49 -25.58 8.27 -7.46
C ALA A 49 -26.70 7.53 -6.73
N SER A 50 -27.93 8.06 -6.83
CA SER A 50 -29.13 7.36 -6.38
C SER A 50 -29.93 6.96 -7.60
N MET A 51 -30.22 5.66 -7.74
CA MET A 51 -31.21 5.19 -8.71
C MET A 51 -32.53 5.07 -7.96
N SER A 52 -33.46 5.98 -8.21
CA SER A 52 -34.79 5.93 -7.59
C SER A 52 -35.80 5.16 -8.45
N ASP A 53 -35.51 4.96 -9.74
CA ASP A 53 -36.30 4.15 -10.68
C ASP A 53 -35.44 3.71 -11.89
N ALA A 54 -35.84 2.65 -12.60
CA ALA A 54 -35.11 2.03 -13.73
C ALA A 54 -34.79 2.96 -14.92
N ALA A 55 -35.26 4.21 -14.91
CA ALA A 55 -35.06 5.20 -15.98
C ALA A 55 -34.54 6.57 -15.51
N SER A 56 -34.30 6.79 -14.21
CA SER A 56 -33.78 8.07 -13.71
C SER A 56 -32.78 7.88 -12.58
N SER A 57 -31.51 8.16 -12.90
CA SER A 57 -30.45 8.32 -11.90
C SER A 57 -30.36 9.79 -11.51
N THR A 58 -30.47 10.10 -10.22
CA THR A 58 -30.12 11.43 -9.72
C THR A 58 -28.70 11.39 -9.17
N THR A 59 -27.84 12.25 -9.73
CA THR A 59 -26.47 12.41 -9.27
C THR A 59 -26.39 13.66 -8.42
N SER A 60 -25.95 13.52 -7.17
CA SER A 60 -25.62 14.67 -6.32
C SER A 60 -24.12 14.89 -6.33
N VAL A 61 -23.71 16.15 -6.47
CA VAL A 61 -22.31 16.54 -6.49
C VAL A 61 -22.11 17.65 -5.47
N ILE A 62 -21.07 17.51 -4.65
CA ILE A 62 -20.66 18.53 -3.69
C ILE A 62 -19.16 18.77 -3.90
N ASP A 63 -18.79 20.03 -4.07
CA ASP A 63 -17.40 20.46 -4.15
C ASP A 63 -17.02 21.15 -2.84
N ILE A 64 -16.03 20.59 -2.15
CA ILE A 64 -15.49 21.15 -0.91
C ILE A 64 -14.12 21.76 -1.22
N PRO A 65 -13.90 23.08 -1.01
CA PRO A 65 -12.60 23.70 -1.20
C PRO A 65 -11.51 23.03 -0.37
N ARG A 66 -10.32 22.87 -0.97
CA ARG A 66 -9.16 22.33 -0.27
C ARG A 66 -8.77 23.25 0.90
N SER A 67 -8.69 22.67 2.10
CA SER A 67 -8.46 23.37 3.37
C SER A 67 -6.99 23.36 3.84
N LYS A 68 -6.15 22.50 3.27
CA LYS A 68 -4.74 22.28 3.64
C LYS A 68 -3.87 22.23 2.39
N ASP A 69 -2.56 22.40 2.56
CA ASP A 69 -1.60 22.21 1.47
C ASP A 69 -1.46 20.74 1.04
N CYS A 70 -1.77 19.81 1.94
CA CYS A 70 -1.79 18.37 1.69
C CYS A 70 -3.20 17.89 1.29
N TRP A 71 -3.30 17.25 0.12
CA TRP A 71 -4.56 16.68 -0.38
C TRP A 71 -5.14 15.58 0.51
N THR A 72 -4.32 14.67 1.01
CA THR A 72 -4.74 13.60 1.91
C THR A 72 -5.32 14.16 3.22
N CYS A 73 -4.71 15.21 3.77
CA CYS A 73 -5.23 15.89 4.97
C CYS A 73 -6.59 16.56 4.71
N SER A 74 -6.76 17.26 3.59
CA SER A 74 -8.06 17.85 3.23
C SER A 74 -9.13 16.80 2.94
N LEU A 75 -8.77 15.69 2.29
CA LEU A 75 -9.69 14.56 2.09
C LEU A 75 -10.12 13.98 3.44
N ARG A 76 -9.19 13.75 4.37
CA ARG A 76 -9.51 13.24 5.71
C ARG A 76 -10.52 14.12 6.45
N GLU A 77 -10.31 15.45 6.47
CA GLU A 77 -11.27 16.39 7.08
C GLU A 77 -12.67 16.26 6.46
N VAL A 78 -12.75 16.10 5.14
CA VAL A 78 -14.02 15.88 4.44
C VAL A 78 -14.66 14.55 4.84
N LEU A 79 -13.89 13.47 4.93
CA LEU A 79 -14.41 12.15 5.28
C LEU A 79 -14.89 12.06 6.73
N VAL A 80 -14.22 12.75 7.66
CA VAL A 80 -14.67 12.88 9.05
C VAL A 80 -16.01 13.61 9.13
N ALA A 81 -16.16 14.74 8.41
CA ALA A 81 -17.43 15.46 8.34
C ALA A 81 -18.55 14.61 7.72
N VAL A 82 -18.24 13.82 6.69
CA VAL A 82 -19.18 12.84 6.12
C VAL A 82 -19.58 11.82 7.18
N GLY A 83 -18.62 11.22 7.89
CA GLY A 83 -18.90 10.25 8.96
C GLY A 83 -19.83 10.81 10.04
N GLU A 84 -19.56 12.02 10.54
CA GLU A 84 -20.39 12.71 11.53
C GLU A 84 -21.82 12.94 11.02
N ASP A 85 -21.97 13.47 9.81
CA ASP A 85 -23.27 13.76 9.21
C ASP A 85 -24.08 12.48 8.97
N ARG A 86 -23.42 11.42 8.49
CA ARG A 86 -24.08 10.14 8.21
C ARG A 86 -24.51 9.43 9.50
N ALA A 87 -23.70 9.47 10.55
CA ALA A 87 -24.09 8.94 11.85
C ALA A 87 -25.30 9.66 12.47
N ARG A 88 -25.44 10.96 12.23
CA ARG A 88 -26.61 11.74 12.68
C ARG A 88 -27.87 11.42 11.86
N ILE A 89 -27.74 11.27 10.55
CA ILE A 89 -28.88 11.08 9.64
C ILE A 89 -29.37 9.62 9.64
N GLU A 90 -28.45 8.66 9.67
CA GLU A 90 -28.75 7.23 9.58
C GLU A 90 -27.86 6.43 10.56
N PRO A 91 -28.17 6.41 11.86
CA PRO A 91 -27.29 5.86 12.90
C PRO A 91 -26.95 4.37 12.78
N ASP A 92 -27.72 3.60 12.02
CA ASP A 92 -27.50 2.17 11.76
C ASP A 92 -27.29 1.88 10.26
N GLY A 93 -26.97 2.94 9.50
CA GLY A 93 -26.70 2.86 8.06
C GLY A 93 -25.24 2.53 7.75
N THR A 94 -24.98 2.38 6.45
CA THR A 94 -23.63 2.17 5.92
C THR A 94 -23.32 3.19 4.83
N THR A 95 -22.11 3.74 4.87
CA THR A 95 -21.58 4.60 3.81
C THR A 95 -20.28 4.00 3.27
N VAL A 96 -20.19 3.83 1.95
CA VAL A 96 -19.01 3.34 1.26
C VAL A 96 -18.32 4.53 0.59
N ILE A 97 -17.06 4.78 0.94
CA ILE A 97 -16.25 5.82 0.35
C ILE A 97 -15.30 5.21 -0.68
N MET A 98 -15.44 5.61 -1.93
CA MET A 98 -14.49 5.30 -2.99
C MET A 98 -13.45 6.41 -3.07
N LEU A 99 -12.20 6.05 -2.80
CA LEU A 99 -11.12 7.02 -2.73
C LEU A 99 -10.73 7.54 -4.12
N PRO A 100 -10.17 8.76 -4.19
CA PRO A 100 -9.49 9.22 -5.39
C PRO A 100 -8.30 8.31 -5.71
N VAL A 101 -8.01 8.15 -7.00
CA VAL A 101 -6.80 7.46 -7.48
C VAL A 101 -5.57 8.10 -6.87
N GLY A 102 -4.59 7.29 -6.44
CA GLY A 102 -3.32 7.77 -5.90
C GLY A 102 -3.34 8.18 -4.43
N VAL A 103 -4.49 8.16 -3.75
CA VAL A 103 -4.53 8.27 -2.29
C VAL A 103 -4.16 6.92 -1.69
N GLU A 104 -3.04 6.88 -0.97
CA GLU A 104 -2.57 5.67 -0.32
C GLU A 104 -3.28 5.43 1.00
N LEU A 105 -3.79 4.21 1.19
CA LEU A 105 -4.52 3.81 2.39
C LEU A 105 -3.71 4.07 3.66
N VAL A 106 -2.42 3.71 3.63
CA VAL A 106 -1.48 3.85 4.76
C VAL A 106 -1.32 5.29 5.26
N HIS A 107 -1.57 6.29 4.41
CA HIS A 107 -1.45 7.72 4.75
C HIS A 107 -2.78 8.37 5.11
N LEU A 108 -3.91 7.77 4.73
CA LEU A 108 -5.25 8.29 5.01
C LEU A 108 -5.86 7.63 6.24
N VAL A 109 -5.90 6.30 6.25
CA VAL A 109 -6.76 5.49 7.11
C VAL A 109 -6.38 5.58 8.59
N PRO A 110 -5.10 5.48 9.01
CA PRO A 110 -4.76 5.48 10.44
C PRO A 110 -5.32 6.70 11.19
N THR A 111 -5.00 7.90 10.69
CA THR A 111 -5.48 9.15 11.30
C THR A 111 -6.98 9.35 11.11
N LEU A 112 -7.58 8.81 10.03
CA LEU A 112 -9.02 8.86 9.86
C LEU A 112 -9.73 8.02 10.93
N VAL A 113 -9.22 6.83 11.27
CA VAL A 113 -9.74 6.01 12.36
C VAL A 113 -9.65 6.76 13.69
N ASP A 114 -8.48 7.32 14.02
CA ASP A 114 -8.29 8.10 15.24
C ASP A 114 -9.31 9.26 15.35
N GLU A 115 -9.52 10.01 14.26
CA GLU A 115 -10.47 11.14 14.23
C GLU A 115 -11.94 10.67 14.30
N LEU A 116 -12.30 9.52 13.70
CA LEU A 116 -13.64 8.95 13.77
C LEU A 116 -13.97 8.38 15.16
N GLU A 117 -13.00 7.82 15.88
CA GLU A 117 -13.20 7.31 17.26
C GLU A 117 -13.58 8.41 18.25
N LEU A 118 -13.23 9.67 17.95
CA LEU A 118 -13.62 10.84 18.73
C LEU A 118 -15.09 11.26 18.47
N LEU A 119 -15.72 10.74 17.42
CA LEU A 119 -17.09 11.06 17.05
C LEU A 119 -18.07 10.01 17.60
N PRO A 120 -19.25 10.43 18.12
CA PRO A 120 -20.24 9.48 18.61
C PRO A 120 -20.96 8.77 17.46
N GLY A 121 -20.96 7.44 17.49
CA GLY A 121 -21.88 6.63 16.68
C GLY A 121 -21.45 6.39 15.23
N VAL A 122 -20.18 6.62 14.89
CA VAL A 122 -19.55 6.23 13.62
C VAL A 122 -18.36 5.32 13.89
N VAL A 123 -18.09 4.39 12.99
CA VAL A 123 -16.89 3.54 13.02
C VAL A 123 -16.43 3.25 11.58
N LEU A 124 -15.13 3.12 11.38
CA LEU A 124 -14.60 2.49 10.17
C LEU A 124 -14.70 0.96 10.32
N ALA A 125 -15.51 0.32 9.48
CA ALA A 125 -15.71 -1.13 9.53
C ALA A 125 -14.56 -1.88 8.84
N GLY A 126 -14.37 -1.64 7.55
CA GLY A 126 -13.37 -2.34 6.73
C GLY A 126 -12.83 -1.50 5.58
N VAL A 127 -11.66 -1.91 5.10
CA VAL A 127 -10.92 -1.28 4.00
C VAL A 127 -10.68 -2.31 2.90
N ALA A 128 -11.08 -1.97 1.68
CA ALA A 128 -10.85 -2.78 0.49
C ALA A 128 -9.93 -2.11 -0.54
N HIS A 129 -9.24 -2.96 -1.29
CA HIS A 129 -8.57 -2.59 -2.52
C HIS A 129 -9.05 -3.46 -3.69
N VAL A 130 -9.37 -2.83 -4.82
CA VAL A 130 -9.84 -3.49 -6.03
C VAL A 130 -8.77 -3.42 -7.10
N ILE A 131 -8.45 -4.56 -7.69
CA ILE A 131 -7.44 -4.72 -8.75
C ILE A 131 -7.99 -5.59 -9.89
N ASP A 132 -7.60 -5.25 -11.12
CA ASP A 132 -7.85 -6.10 -12.28
C ASP A 132 -6.67 -7.06 -12.47
N ALA A 133 -6.92 -8.36 -12.32
CA ALA A 133 -5.93 -9.39 -12.54
C ALA A 133 -5.50 -9.47 -14.01
N ASP A 134 -6.37 -9.11 -14.96
CA ASP A 134 -6.04 -9.18 -16.38
C ASP A 134 -4.95 -8.15 -16.78
N SER A 135 -4.86 -7.03 -16.06
CA SER A 135 -3.81 -6.01 -16.24
C SER A 135 -2.75 -6.02 -15.12
N ALA A 136 -2.90 -6.83 -14.08
CA ALA A 136 -2.08 -6.78 -12.87
C ALA A 136 -0.58 -6.92 -13.17
N ALA A 137 -0.17 -7.79 -14.10
CA ALA A 137 1.25 -7.92 -14.46
C ALA A 137 1.84 -6.60 -14.97
N GLU A 138 1.11 -5.87 -15.82
CA GLU A 138 1.54 -4.57 -16.33
C GLU A 138 1.46 -3.50 -15.24
N ASP A 139 0.34 -3.43 -14.52
CA ASP A 139 0.08 -2.38 -13.53
C ASP A 139 0.95 -2.51 -12.27
N LEU A 140 1.42 -3.72 -11.92
CA LEU A 140 2.31 -3.97 -10.80
C LEU A 140 3.79 -3.87 -11.19
N LEU A 141 4.18 -4.45 -12.32
CA LEU A 141 5.59 -4.68 -12.65
C LEU A 141 6.18 -3.65 -13.62
N GLU A 142 5.34 -2.92 -14.36
CA GLU A 142 5.78 -1.90 -15.31
C GLU A 142 5.55 -0.47 -14.82
N HIS A 143 6.29 0.48 -15.40
CA HIS A 143 6.13 1.89 -15.06
C HIS A 143 4.88 2.48 -15.71
N ARG A 144 3.75 2.38 -15.02
CA ARG A 144 2.48 2.96 -15.45
C ARG A 144 2.17 4.20 -14.60
N PRO A 145 2.44 5.43 -15.08
CA PRO A 145 2.28 6.64 -14.28
C PRO A 145 0.81 6.86 -13.93
N LEU A 146 0.52 7.42 -12.74
CA LEU A 146 -0.87 7.64 -12.29
C LEU A 146 -1.69 8.54 -13.21
N SER A 147 -1.03 9.45 -13.93
CA SER A 147 -1.66 10.29 -14.96
C SER A 147 -2.27 9.49 -16.13
N ALA A 148 -1.82 8.26 -16.38
CA ALA A 148 -2.41 7.38 -17.38
C ALA A 148 -3.82 6.88 -16.97
N PHE A 149 -4.10 6.83 -15.66
CA PHE A 149 -5.39 6.37 -15.14
C PHE A 149 -6.32 7.53 -14.77
N ALA A 150 -5.78 8.56 -14.10
CA ALA A 150 -6.57 9.64 -13.51
C ALA A 150 -6.47 10.97 -14.27
N GLY A 151 -5.78 10.99 -15.42
CA GLY A 151 -5.68 12.14 -16.32
C GLY A 151 -4.65 13.19 -15.90
N GLU A 152 -4.66 14.31 -16.62
CA GLU A 152 -3.64 15.38 -16.49
C GLU A 152 -3.56 16.03 -15.10
N SER A 153 -4.63 15.98 -14.30
CA SER A 153 -4.61 16.51 -12.92
C SER A 153 -3.61 15.77 -12.01
N TYR A 154 -3.14 14.59 -12.41
CA TYR A 154 -2.10 13.80 -11.73
C TYR A 154 -0.75 13.86 -12.47
N ALA A 155 -0.57 14.74 -13.47
CA ALA A 155 0.69 14.82 -14.23
C ALA A 155 1.90 15.25 -13.40
N ALA A 156 1.66 15.95 -12.28
CA ALA A 156 2.71 16.32 -11.32
C ALA A 156 3.01 15.21 -10.30
N ASP A 157 2.19 14.15 -10.27
CA ASP A 157 2.42 12.98 -9.43
C ASP A 157 3.41 12.05 -10.14
N GLY A 158 4.61 11.92 -9.56
CA GLY A 158 5.69 11.10 -10.13
C GLY A 158 5.52 9.61 -9.88
N ARG A 159 4.51 9.20 -9.10
CA ARG A 159 4.28 7.81 -8.75
C ARG A 159 3.64 7.02 -9.89
N CYS A 160 3.80 5.70 -9.83
CA CYS A 160 3.18 4.73 -10.72
C CYS A 160 2.14 3.85 -10.01
N SER A 161 1.35 3.11 -10.79
CA SER A 161 0.34 2.18 -10.27
C SER A 161 0.93 1.11 -9.36
N GLY A 162 2.13 0.60 -9.67
CA GLY A 162 2.78 -0.45 -8.88
C GLY A 162 3.06 -0.01 -7.44
N GLU A 163 3.45 1.24 -7.24
CA GLU A 163 3.65 1.82 -5.90
C GLU A 163 2.34 1.81 -5.11
N ILE A 164 1.24 2.24 -5.73
CA ILE A 164 -0.08 2.30 -5.08
C ILE A 164 -0.63 0.90 -4.79
N HIS A 165 -0.58 -0.01 -5.77
CA HIS A 165 -1.08 -1.37 -5.60
C HIS A 165 -0.29 -2.15 -4.55
N MET A 166 1.05 -2.07 -4.56
CA MET A 166 1.90 -2.80 -3.61
C MET A 166 1.62 -2.39 -2.15
N VAL A 167 1.38 -1.10 -1.88
CA VAL A 167 0.94 -0.65 -0.55
C VAL A 167 -0.50 -1.10 -0.28
N ALA A 168 -1.42 -0.87 -1.21
CA ALA A 168 -2.84 -1.07 -0.96
C ALA A 168 -3.22 -2.55 -0.77
N ILE A 169 -2.63 -3.47 -1.53
CA ILE A 169 -2.82 -4.93 -1.38
C ILE A 169 -2.34 -5.40 -0.01
N GLY A 170 -1.21 -4.87 0.48
CA GLY A 170 -0.68 -5.22 1.80
C GLY A 170 -1.46 -4.60 2.97
N TYR A 171 -2.08 -3.44 2.75
CA TYR A 171 -2.78 -2.70 3.80
C TYR A 171 -4.23 -3.18 3.99
N ALA A 172 -4.94 -3.49 2.91
CA ALA A 172 -6.37 -3.76 2.92
C ALA A 172 -6.76 -4.98 3.78
N ASP A 173 -7.99 -4.94 4.30
CA ASP A 173 -8.63 -6.08 4.98
C ASP A 173 -9.21 -7.06 3.94
N VAL A 174 -9.66 -6.50 2.81
CA VAL A 174 -10.24 -7.26 1.69
C VAL A 174 -9.60 -6.81 0.37
N VAL A 175 -9.10 -7.75 -0.42
CA VAL A 175 -8.68 -7.53 -1.81
C VAL A 175 -9.73 -8.13 -2.72
N VAL A 176 -10.18 -7.36 -3.72
CA VAL A 176 -11.06 -7.85 -4.79
C VAL A 176 -10.25 -7.92 -6.07
N ALA A 177 -10.01 -9.14 -6.56
CA ALA A 177 -9.35 -9.37 -7.83
C ALA A 177 -10.39 -9.71 -8.90
N LEU A 178 -10.57 -8.81 -9.87
CA LEU A 178 -11.39 -9.07 -11.07
C LEU A 178 -10.52 -9.72 -12.15
N GLY A 179 -11.13 -10.34 -13.15
CA GLY A 179 -10.39 -10.94 -14.26
C GLY A 179 -9.95 -12.38 -13.98
N GLU A 180 -9.43 -13.03 -15.03
CA GLU A 180 -9.09 -14.45 -15.04
C GLU A 180 -7.64 -14.76 -15.41
N ASP A 181 -6.83 -13.75 -15.75
CA ASP A 181 -5.42 -13.96 -16.07
C ASP A 181 -4.68 -14.64 -14.89
N PRO A 182 -4.07 -15.81 -15.14
CA PRO A 182 -3.47 -16.59 -14.07
C PRO A 182 -2.21 -15.94 -13.49
N VAL A 183 -1.42 -15.21 -14.30
CA VAL A 183 -0.22 -14.50 -13.81
C VAL A 183 -0.63 -13.38 -12.88
N GLY A 184 -1.66 -12.61 -13.25
CA GLY A 184 -2.19 -11.54 -12.41
C GLY A 184 -2.76 -12.05 -11.09
N ARG A 185 -3.50 -13.16 -11.11
CA ARG A 185 -4.03 -13.80 -9.88
C ARG A 185 -2.92 -14.29 -8.96
N ASP A 186 -1.89 -14.93 -9.52
CA ASP A 186 -0.72 -15.36 -8.74
C ASP A 186 0.03 -14.15 -8.16
N LEU A 187 0.21 -13.06 -8.92
CA LEU A 187 0.82 -11.83 -8.40
C LEU A 187 0.03 -11.25 -7.22
N VAL A 188 -1.30 -11.23 -7.30
CA VAL A 188 -2.16 -10.78 -6.19
C VAL A 188 -1.98 -11.68 -4.97
N GLU A 189 -2.02 -13.00 -5.13
CA GLU A 189 -1.77 -13.95 -4.03
C GLU A 189 -0.40 -13.74 -3.37
N HIS A 190 0.67 -13.58 -4.17
CA HIS A 190 2.02 -13.39 -3.67
C HIS A 190 2.22 -12.09 -2.88
N LEU A 191 1.48 -11.04 -3.23
CA LEU A 191 1.56 -9.73 -2.57
C LEU A 191 0.58 -9.60 -1.39
N ARG A 192 -0.51 -10.37 -1.41
CA ARG A 192 -1.56 -10.30 -0.40
C ARG A 192 -1.11 -11.00 0.89
N PRO A 193 -1.22 -10.34 2.04
CA PRO A 193 -1.11 -11.01 3.32
C PRO A 193 -2.10 -12.18 3.47
N HIS A 194 -1.67 -13.27 4.10
CA HIS A 194 -2.52 -14.47 4.21
C HIS A 194 -3.76 -14.27 5.10
N ASP A 195 -3.73 -13.27 5.99
CA ASP A 195 -4.85 -12.85 6.84
C ASP A 195 -5.81 -11.86 6.14
N THR A 196 -5.42 -11.30 4.99
CA THR A 196 -6.29 -10.47 4.15
C THR A 196 -7.21 -11.35 3.32
N LEU A 197 -8.51 -11.06 3.34
CA LEU A 197 -9.51 -11.79 2.57
C LEU A 197 -9.38 -11.48 1.07
N LEU A 198 -9.38 -12.51 0.22
CA LEU A 198 -9.47 -12.34 -1.24
C LEU A 198 -10.85 -12.72 -1.75
N LEU A 199 -11.46 -11.80 -2.49
CA LEU A 199 -12.69 -12.03 -3.23
C LEU A 199 -12.36 -12.15 -4.73
N PRO A 200 -12.86 -13.19 -5.43
CA PRO A 200 -12.51 -13.47 -6.83
C PRO A 200 -13.30 -12.63 -7.85
N GLY A 201 -13.95 -11.55 -7.40
CA GLY A 201 -14.81 -10.72 -8.24
C GLY A 201 -15.85 -9.93 -7.45
N LEU A 202 -16.66 -9.16 -8.17
CA LEU A 202 -17.73 -8.31 -7.61
C LEU A 202 -19.07 -9.06 -7.43
N ASP A 203 -19.16 -10.31 -7.89
CA ASP A 203 -20.27 -11.22 -7.60
C ASP A 203 -20.16 -11.83 -6.19
N ALA A 204 -18.97 -11.77 -5.59
CA ALA A 204 -18.75 -12.09 -4.19
C ALA A 204 -19.39 -11.04 -3.25
N PRO A 205 -19.75 -11.40 -2.00
CA PRO A 205 -20.48 -10.52 -1.09
C PRO A 205 -19.58 -9.42 -0.46
N LEU A 206 -19.09 -8.48 -1.28
CA LEU A 206 -18.13 -7.45 -0.87
C LEU A 206 -18.59 -6.64 0.35
N LEU A 207 -19.81 -6.09 0.33
CA LEU A 207 -20.28 -5.26 1.44
C LEU A 207 -20.49 -6.08 2.72
N PRO A 208 -21.16 -7.25 2.71
CA PRO A 208 -21.21 -8.11 3.89
C PRO A 208 -19.85 -8.46 4.49
N GLU A 209 -18.84 -8.78 3.66
CA GLU A 209 -17.49 -9.08 4.15
C GLU A 209 -16.82 -7.84 4.76
N LEU A 210 -16.92 -6.68 4.10
CA LEU A 210 -16.40 -5.42 4.65
C LEU A 210 -17.05 -4.99 5.97
N LEU A 211 -18.30 -5.39 6.22
CA LEU A 211 -19.01 -5.11 7.48
C LEU A 211 -18.72 -6.16 8.56
N ASN A 212 -18.24 -7.35 8.19
CA ASN A 212 -17.88 -8.41 9.12
C ASN A 212 -16.41 -8.36 9.57
N VAL A 213 -15.54 -7.72 8.78
CA VAL A 213 -14.17 -7.41 9.24
C VAL A 213 -14.20 -6.25 10.24
N ARG A 214 -13.18 -6.21 11.10
CA ARG A 214 -12.87 -5.05 11.93
C ARG A 214 -11.47 -4.59 11.57
N HIS A 215 -11.37 -3.45 10.92
CA HIS A 215 -10.09 -2.88 10.55
C HIS A 215 -9.20 -2.70 11.79
N ASP A 216 -8.00 -3.28 11.75
CA ASP A 216 -6.97 -3.12 12.75
C ASP A 216 -5.82 -2.33 12.13
N VAL A 217 -5.70 -1.07 12.53
CA VAL A 217 -4.72 -0.12 12.00
C VAL A 217 -3.29 -0.60 12.27
N ASP A 218 -3.01 -1.14 13.45
CA ASP A 218 -1.66 -1.55 13.83
C ASP A 218 -1.23 -2.77 13.00
N SER A 219 -2.12 -3.76 12.87
CA SER A 219 -1.88 -4.93 12.02
C SER A 219 -1.72 -4.53 10.54
N ALA A 220 -2.59 -3.65 10.02
CA ALA A 220 -2.49 -3.16 8.65
C ALA A 220 -1.20 -2.38 8.36
N LEU A 221 -0.77 -1.51 9.29
CA LEU A 221 0.50 -0.80 9.22
C LEU A 221 1.68 -1.77 9.22
N ALA A 222 1.65 -2.78 10.09
CA ALA A 222 2.75 -3.72 10.20
C ALA A 222 2.88 -4.62 8.96
N ARG A 223 1.79 -4.93 8.24
CA ARG A 223 1.83 -5.68 6.96
C ARG A 223 2.56 -4.92 5.84
N VAL A 224 2.50 -3.59 5.85
CA VAL A 224 3.13 -2.74 4.81
C VAL A 224 4.42 -2.08 5.25
N HIS A 225 4.74 -2.09 6.55
CA HIS A 225 5.94 -1.44 7.05
C HIS A 225 7.20 -2.20 6.58
N PRO A 226 8.22 -1.52 6.02
CA PRO A 226 9.33 -2.20 5.34
C PRO A 226 10.18 -3.09 6.26
N ALA A 227 10.22 -2.83 7.57
CA ALA A 227 10.92 -3.71 8.51
C ALA A 227 10.10 -4.95 8.92
N THR A 228 8.79 -4.98 8.70
CA THR A 228 7.90 -6.08 9.12
C THR A 228 7.22 -6.77 7.95
N THR A 229 7.53 -6.33 6.71
CA THR A 229 7.09 -6.98 5.47
C THR A 229 7.50 -8.45 5.44
N ARG A 230 6.75 -9.29 4.72
CA ARG A 230 6.94 -10.74 4.69
C ARG A 230 6.78 -11.28 3.27
N ALA A 231 7.50 -12.35 2.98
CA ALA A 231 7.26 -13.15 1.80
C ALA A 231 6.05 -14.06 2.04
N TRP A 232 4.86 -13.59 1.70
CA TRP A 232 3.63 -14.39 1.79
C TRP A 232 3.66 -15.55 0.78
N GLY A 233 4.15 -15.30 -0.44
CA GLY A 233 4.24 -16.32 -1.48
C GLY A 233 2.87 -16.75 -2.00
N GLY A 234 2.85 -17.78 -2.85
CA GLY A 234 1.64 -18.21 -3.55
C GLY A 234 1.96 -19.27 -4.61
N PRO A 235 1.04 -19.50 -5.56
CA PRO A 235 1.25 -20.44 -6.66
C PRO A 235 2.40 -19.99 -7.58
N ASP A 236 3.28 -20.93 -7.96
CA ASP A 236 4.44 -20.66 -8.82
C ASP A 236 4.28 -21.21 -10.25
N GLU A 237 3.11 -21.76 -10.58
CA GLU A 237 2.83 -22.45 -11.84
C GLU A 237 2.94 -21.54 -13.07
N HIS A 238 2.68 -20.24 -12.90
CA HIS A 238 2.68 -19.25 -13.98
C HIS A 238 3.92 -18.35 -13.98
N GLY A 239 4.99 -18.75 -13.29
CA GLY A 239 6.28 -18.05 -13.29
C GLY A 239 6.38 -16.87 -12.33
N VAL A 240 5.36 -16.65 -11.50
CA VAL A 240 5.43 -15.71 -10.37
C VAL A 240 6.28 -16.31 -9.26
N ARG A 241 7.21 -15.52 -8.73
CA ARG A 241 8.16 -15.95 -7.68
C ARG A 241 8.25 -14.87 -6.62
N THR A 242 8.43 -15.29 -5.37
CA THR A 242 8.80 -14.41 -4.25
C THR A 242 10.11 -14.89 -3.65
N LEU A 243 11.07 -13.97 -3.52
CA LEU A 243 12.33 -14.17 -2.81
C LEU A 243 12.24 -13.51 -1.44
N ASP A 244 12.69 -14.23 -0.42
CA ASP A 244 12.86 -13.72 0.94
C ASP A 244 14.36 -13.63 1.25
N LEU A 245 14.92 -12.42 1.21
CA LEU A 245 16.35 -12.18 1.34
C LEU A 245 16.62 -11.50 2.68
N SER A 246 17.30 -12.19 3.60
CA SER A 246 17.56 -11.67 4.95
C SER A 246 19.01 -11.86 5.39
N SER A 247 19.53 -10.90 6.16
CA SER A 247 20.85 -10.95 6.78
C SER A 247 20.94 -10.01 7.98
N GLU A 248 21.66 -10.43 9.02
CA GLU A 248 22.04 -9.54 10.14
C GLU A 248 23.15 -8.57 9.73
N LEU A 249 23.92 -8.88 8.69
CA LEU A 249 25.01 -8.03 8.23
C LEU A 249 24.45 -6.77 7.53
N PRO A 250 25.03 -5.58 7.79
CA PRO A 250 24.60 -4.34 7.16
C PRO A 250 24.97 -4.32 5.67
N PHE A 251 24.33 -3.43 4.92
CA PHE A 251 24.77 -3.10 3.58
C PHE A 251 26.03 -2.24 3.59
N HIS A 252 26.95 -2.50 2.65
CA HIS A 252 28.12 -1.66 2.44
C HIS A 252 27.73 -0.49 1.51
N PRO A 253 27.81 0.78 1.95
CA PRO A 253 27.30 1.92 1.18
C PRO A 253 27.84 2.01 -0.26
N GLY A 254 29.17 1.85 -0.41
CA GLY A 254 29.82 1.84 -1.73
C GLY A 254 29.37 0.70 -2.64
N ARG A 255 29.16 -0.52 -2.11
CA ARG A 255 28.71 -1.67 -2.89
C ARG A 255 27.22 -1.58 -3.20
N LEU A 256 26.41 -1.05 -2.27
CA LEU A 256 25.00 -0.77 -2.53
C LEU A 256 24.85 0.16 -3.74
N ARG A 257 25.62 1.24 -3.80
CA ARG A 257 25.64 2.14 -4.95
C ARG A 257 26.09 1.46 -6.25
N GLU A 258 27.10 0.61 -6.19
CA GLU A 258 27.62 -0.11 -7.36
C GLU A 258 26.61 -1.13 -7.91
N PHE A 259 25.92 -1.86 -7.03
CA PHE A 259 25.06 -3.00 -7.38
C PHE A 259 23.55 -2.71 -7.34
N VAL A 260 23.15 -1.44 -7.16
CA VAL A 260 21.74 -1.00 -7.08
C VAL A 260 20.87 -1.54 -8.21
N ALA A 261 21.37 -1.52 -9.46
CA ALA A 261 20.62 -1.98 -10.63
C ALA A 261 20.40 -3.50 -10.62
N GLY A 262 21.34 -4.27 -10.08
CA GLY A 262 21.22 -5.73 -9.94
C GLY A 262 20.21 -6.13 -8.86
N LEU A 263 20.04 -5.28 -7.84
CA LEU A 263 19.08 -5.49 -6.76
C LEU A 263 17.64 -5.09 -7.16
N ALA A 264 17.50 -4.12 -8.06
CA ALA A 264 16.20 -3.70 -8.59
C ALA A 264 15.59 -4.74 -9.55
N GLY A 265 16.40 -5.26 -10.48
CA GLY A 265 15.93 -6.15 -11.53
C GLY A 265 14.89 -5.51 -12.47
N HIS A 266 14.36 -6.30 -13.41
CA HIS A 266 13.31 -5.88 -14.33
C HIS A 266 12.07 -6.75 -14.12
N GLY A 267 10.86 -6.16 -14.16
CA GLY A 267 9.62 -6.89 -13.93
C GLY A 267 9.49 -7.41 -12.49
N LEU A 268 10.09 -6.71 -11.52
CA LEU A 268 10.07 -7.06 -10.11
C LEU A 268 9.47 -5.91 -9.30
N LEU A 269 8.75 -6.30 -8.25
CA LEU A 269 8.40 -5.47 -7.10
C LEU A 269 9.29 -5.88 -5.94
N ALA A 270 9.75 -4.91 -5.16
CA ALA A 270 10.45 -5.19 -3.93
C ALA A 270 10.02 -4.24 -2.84
N ARG A 271 9.94 -4.75 -1.61
CA ARG A 271 9.80 -3.96 -0.40
C ARG A 271 10.66 -4.57 0.69
N GLY A 272 11.28 -3.72 1.49
CA GLY A 272 12.01 -4.18 2.64
C GLY A 272 12.83 -3.10 3.31
N CYS A 273 13.64 -3.53 4.26
CA CYS A 273 14.53 -2.67 4.99
C CYS A 273 15.99 -3.10 4.83
N PHE A 274 16.87 -2.15 5.09
CA PHE A 274 18.27 -2.42 5.34
C PHE A 274 18.79 -1.51 6.43
N TRP A 275 19.97 -1.84 6.95
CA TRP A 275 20.68 -0.97 7.86
C TRP A 275 22.08 -0.67 7.33
N LEU A 276 22.57 0.51 7.70
CA LEU A 276 23.89 1.00 7.34
C LEU A 276 24.68 1.27 8.61
N PRO A 277 25.99 0.94 8.65
CA PRO A 277 26.80 1.19 9.84
C PRO A 277 26.96 2.69 10.17
N SER A 278 26.77 3.57 9.17
CA SER A 278 26.76 5.03 9.33
C SER A 278 25.55 5.55 10.10
N ARG A 279 24.44 4.80 10.13
CA ARG A 279 23.18 5.16 10.79
C ARG A 279 22.52 3.93 11.44
N PRO A 280 23.19 3.29 12.42
CA PRO A 280 22.81 1.96 12.91
C PRO A 280 21.46 1.92 13.64
N GLY A 281 20.97 3.07 14.13
CA GLY A 281 19.67 3.17 14.79
C GLY A 281 18.47 3.36 13.86
N ARG A 282 18.71 3.61 12.56
CA ARG A 282 17.66 3.96 11.59
C ARG A 282 17.32 2.77 10.70
N VAL A 283 16.04 2.63 10.38
CA VAL A 283 15.51 1.68 9.39
C VAL A 283 15.58 2.35 8.02
N CYS A 284 16.50 1.91 7.15
CA CYS A 284 16.52 2.38 5.77
C CYS A 284 15.52 1.55 4.95
N THR A 285 14.74 2.18 4.09
CA THR A 285 13.75 1.51 3.25
C THR A 285 14.30 1.25 1.86
N TRP A 286 13.90 0.13 1.27
CA TRP A 286 14.16 -0.22 -0.11
C TRP A 286 12.85 -0.62 -0.75
N GLU A 287 12.44 0.12 -1.77
CA GLU A 287 11.27 -0.22 -2.57
C GLU A 287 11.61 -0.20 -4.06
N VAL A 288 11.04 -1.15 -4.79
CA VAL A 288 11.12 -1.22 -6.25
C VAL A 288 9.71 -1.38 -6.75
N ALA A 289 9.26 -0.46 -7.59
CA ALA A 289 7.96 -0.53 -8.23
C ALA A 289 7.99 0.21 -9.58
N GLY A 290 7.35 -0.40 -10.58
CA GLY A 290 7.35 0.12 -11.96
C GLY A 290 8.76 0.47 -12.46
N GLY A 291 9.75 -0.38 -12.18
CA GLY A 291 11.15 -0.17 -12.59
C GLY A 291 11.88 1.00 -11.92
N VAL A 292 11.29 1.66 -10.94
CA VAL A 292 11.90 2.73 -10.16
C VAL A 292 12.31 2.21 -8.80
N VAL A 293 13.51 2.58 -8.35
CA VAL A 293 14.02 2.31 -7.00
C VAL A 293 13.77 3.53 -6.14
N SER A 294 13.13 3.33 -5.00
CA SER A 294 12.98 4.32 -3.94
C SER A 294 13.74 3.88 -2.70
N VAL A 295 14.49 4.80 -2.11
CA VAL A 295 15.21 4.60 -0.86
C VAL A 295 14.81 5.73 0.09
N GLY A 296 14.56 5.38 1.33
CA GLY A 296 14.12 6.34 2.34
C GLY A 296 14.36 5.82 3.74
N GLU A 297 13.62 6.37 4.70
CA GLU A 297 13.72 5.99 6.11
C GLU A 297 12.34 5.69 6.69
N ALA A 298 12.26 4.63 7.50
CA ALA A 298 11.05 4.22 8.22
C ALA A 298 11.26 4.27 9.75
N GLY A 299 11.86 5.36 10.23
CA GLY A 299 12.07 5.60 11.66
C GLY A 299 13.19 4.77 12.29
N LEU A 300 13.06 4.51 13.59
CA LEU A 300 14.07 3.85 14.41
C LEU A 300 13.72 2.38 14.63
N TRP A 301 14.74 1.52 14.77
CA TRP A 301 14.55 0.08 15.03
C TRP A 301 13.71 -0.21 16.28
N ASN A 302 13.84 0.62 17.33
CA ASN A 302 13.08 0.48 18.57
C ASN A 302 11.63 1.00 18.50
N ALA A 303 11.22 1.57 17.37
CA ALA A 303 9.87 2.08 17.12
C ALA A 303 9.16 1.29 16.02
N VAL A 304 9.77 0.21 15.52
CA VAL A 304 9.15 -0.67 14.52
C VAL A 304 7.88 -1.30 15.11
N PRO A 305 6.75 -1.29 14.37
CA PRO A 305 5.51 -1.93 14.80
C PRO A 305 5.74 -3.38 15.25
N GLN A 306 5.15 -3.76 16.37
CA GLN A 306 5.25 -5.13 16.88
C GLN A 306 4.16 -5.98 16.24
N MET A 307 4.54 -7.11 15.63
CA MET A 307 3.59 -8.11 15.16
C MET A 307 3.12 -8.96 16.34
N HIS A 308 1.89 -9.48 16.29
CA HIS A 308 1.40 -10.41 17.30
C HIS A 308 2.25 -11.69 17.32
N VAL A 309 2.50 -12.22 18.53
CA VAL A 309 3.47 -13.31 18.79
C VAL A 309 3.13 -14.60 18.04
N ASP A 310 1.85 -14.86 17.79
CA ASP A 310 1.37 -16.04 17.06
C ASP A 310 1.76 -15.99 15.56
N GLU A 311 1.91 -14.80 15.00
CA GLU A 311 2.32 -14.59 13.60
C GLU A 311 3.84 -14.69 13.42
N LEU A 312 4.63 -14.40 14.46
CA LEU A 312 6.09 -14.58 14.43
C LEU A 312 6.48 -16.06 14.35
N ALA A 313 5.72 -16.93 15.01
CA ALA A 313 6.00 -18.37 15.02
C ALA A 313 5.76 -19.05 13.66
N ALA A 314 4.89 -18.47 12.82
CA ALA A 314 4.51 -19.02 11.51
C ALA A 314 5.45 -18.62 10.37
N SER A 315 6.27 -17.57 10.53
CA SER A 315 7.06 -16.99 9.43
C SER A 315 8.43 -17.63 9.22
N GLY A 316 8.89 -18.51 10.13
CA GLY A 316 10.25 -19.08 10.05
C GLY A 316 11.39 -18.04 10.12
N LEU A 317 11.05 -16.77 10.37
CA LEU A 317 12.02 -15.70 10.60
C LEU A 317 12.62 -15.90 11.99
N SER A 318 13.95 -15.89 12.01
CA SER A 318 14.88 -16.17 13.10
C SER A 318 14.44 -15.83 14.54
N GLU A 319 15.07 -16.53 15.50
CA GLU A 319 15.10 -16.32 16.96
C GLU A 319 15.54 -14.90 17.42
N HIS A 320 15.50 -13.88 16.55
CA HIS A 320 16.03 -12.55 16.78
C HIS A 320 14.96 -11.56 17.25
N ALA A 321 15.38 -10.62 18.09
CA ALA A 321 14.50 -9.60 18.63
C ALA A 321 13.98 -8.69 17.49
N PRO A 322 12.68 -8.38 17.44
CA PRO A 322 12.04 -7.62 16.34
C PRO A 322 12.66 -6.24 16.11
N ASP A 323 13.29 -5.69 17.14
CA ASP A 323 13.97 -4.40 17.27
C ASP A 323 15.49 -4.42 16.95
N ALA A 324 16.04 -5.54 16.47
CA ALA A 324 17.42 -5.63 16.03
C ALA A 324 17.61 -5.17 14.55
N PRO A 325 18.69 -4.41 14.24
CA PRO A 325 19.03 -4.03 12.87
C PRO A 325 19.24 -5.24 11.97
N ARG A 326 18.63 -5.21 10.78
CA ARG A 326 18.75 -6.27 9.76
C ARG A 326 18.58 -5.72 8.35
N CYS A 327 19.07 -6.47 7.38
CA CYS A 327 18.75 -6.31 5.96
C CYS A 327 17.74 -7.37 5.59
N HIS A 328 16.54 -6.96 5.16
CA HIS A 328 15.46 -7.86 4.81
C HIS A 328 14.68 -7.31 3.62
N LEU A 329 14.73 -7.99 2.48
CA LEU A 329 14.02 -7.61 1.26
C LEU A 329 13.13 -8.75 0.79
N VAL A 330 11.87 -8.43 0.53
CA VAL A 330 10.93 -9.32 -0.15
C VAL A 330 10.81 -8.85 -1.59
N VAL A 331 11.10 -9.74 -2.54
CA VAL A 331 11.10 -9.43 -3.98
C VAL A 331 10.11 -10.35 -4.67
N THR A 332 9.08 -9.80 -5.31
CA THR A 332 8.03 -10.54 -6.00
C THR A 332 7.97 -10.11 -7.47
N GLY A 333 7.80 -11.05 -8.39
CA GLY A 333 7.59 -10.73 -9.80
C GLY A 333 7.55 -11.96 -10.68
N VAL A 334 7.47 -11.74 -12.00
CA VAL A 334 7.58 -12.82 -12.98
C VAL A 334 9.04 -13.01 -13.33
N ALA A 335 9.63 -14.12 -12.91
CA ALA A 335 11.08 -14.33 -12.99
C ALA A 335 11.45 -15.80 -13.24
N ASP A 336 12.55 -16.00 -13.97
CA ASP A 336 13.20 -17.30 -14.09
C ASP A 336 14.25 -17.53 -13.00
N ASP A 337 14.74 -18.76 -12.90
CA ASP A 337 15.74 -19.15 -11.89
C ASP A 337 17.03 -18.33 -11.98
N ALA A 338 17.41 -17.89 -13.18
CA ALA A 338 18.63 -17.12 -13.41
C ALA A 338 18.49 -15.68 -12.89
N GLN A 339 17.34 -15.06 -13.12
CA GLN A 339 17.01 -13.75 -12.58
C GLN A 339 16.90 -13.81 -11.05
N CYS A 340 16.23 -14.82 -10.51
CA CYS A 340 16.16 -15.03 -9.06
C CYS A 340 17.56 -15.16 -8.43
N ALA A 341 18.43 -15.97 -9.04
CA ALA A 341 19.81 -16.13 -8.59
C ALA A 341 20.62 -14.83 -8.70
N SER A 342 20.40 -14.04 -9.75
CA SER A 342 21.08 -12.75 -9.94
C SER A 342 20.71 -11.73 -8.87
N VAL A 343 19.43 -11.63 -8.49
CA VAL A 343 18.97 -10.73 -7.42
C VAL A 343 19.54 -11.17 -6.08
N ALA A 344 19.51 -12.48 -5.79
CA ALA A 344 20.10 -13.03 -4.58
C ALA A 344 21.61 -12.79 -4.51
N ASP A 345 22.37 -12.98 -5.60
CA ASP A 345 23.81 -12.67 -5.65
C ASP A 345 24.08 -11.18 -5.43
N ALA A 346 23.29 -10.29 -6.04
CA ALA A 346 23.40 -8.85 -5.82
C ALA A 346 23.22 -8.48 -4.35
N PHE A 347 22.17 -9.01 -3.69
CA PHE A 347 21.95 -8.81 -2.25
C PHE A 347 23.16 -9.23 -1.43
N HIS A 348 23.68 -10.44 -1.63
CA HIS A 348 24.84 -10.95 -0.87
C HIS A 348 26.13 -10.17 -1.16
N ARG A 349 26.32 -9.70 -2.40
CA ARG A 349 27.47 -8.86 -2.77
C ARG A 349 27.44 -7.48 -2.14
N ILE A 350 26.28 -6.97 -1.74
CA ILE A 350 26.17 -5.66 -1.10
C ILE A 350 26.51 -5.74 0.40
N LEU A 351 26.21 -6.86 1.06
CA LEU A 351 26.43 -7.05 2.50
C LEU A 351 27.89 -6.84 2.90
N LEU A 352 28.13 -6.18 4.04
CA LEU A 352 29.43 -6.19 4.72
C LEU A 352 29.89 -7.63 4.93
N ARG A 353 31.19 -7.85 4.83
CA ARG A 353 31.79 -9.14 5.13
C ARG A 353 32.07 -9.25 6.64
N PRO A 354 32.11 -10.45 7.22
CA PRO A 354 32.38 -10.62 8.65
C PRO A 354 33.69 -9.97 9.13
N ASP A 355 34.72 -9.93 8.29
CA ASP A 355 36.01 -9.28 8.56
C ASP A 355 35.93 -7.74 8.53
N GLU A 356 34.99 -7.17 7.78
CA GLU A 356 34.73 -5.73 7.74
C GLU A 356 33.92 -5.24 8.95
N MET A 357 33.23 -6.15 9.66
CA MET A 357 32.34 -5.81 10.78
C MET A 357 33.06 -5.14 11.95
N GLY A 358 34.33 -5.49 12.20
CA GLY A 358 35.10 -4.94 13.31
C GLY A 358 35.28 -3.41 13.25
N GLU A 359 35.22 -2.83 12.06
CA GLU A 359 35.35 -1.39 11.82
C GLU A 359 34.01 -0.72 11.50
N ALA A 360 32.94 -1.48 11.27
CA ALA A 360 31.67 -0.99 10.78
C ALA A 360 31.07 0.12 11.66
N LEU A 361 31.04 -0.08 12.98
CA LEU A 361 30.50 0.93 13.91
C LEU A 361 31.36 2.20 14.01
N ALA A 362 32.63 2.17 13.57
CA ALA A 362 33.45 3.38 13.49
C ALA A 362 32.93 4.34 12.41
N TRP A 363 32.08 3.87 11.48
CA TRP A 363 31.46 4.70 10.46
C TRP A 363 30.23 5.46 10.97
N ALA A 364 29.74 5.19 12.19
CA ALA A 364 28.55 5.84 12.73
C ALA A 364 28.68 7.38 12.67
N GLY A 365 27.71 8.03 12.02
CA GLY A 365 27.68 9.47 11.80
C GLY A 365 28.64 9.99 10.70
N SER A 366 29.40 9.10 10.05
CA SER A 366 30.27 9.47 8.93
C SER A 366 29.46 9.57 7.63
N PRO A 367 29.85 10.47 6.70
CA PRO A 367 29.29 10.48 5.35
C PRO A 367 29.49 9.10 4.68
N ASP A 368 28.41 8.55 4.13
CA ASP A 368 28.42 7.26 3.45
C ASP A 368 28.23 7.38 1.94
N GLY A 369 28.09 8.63 1.48
CA GLY A 369 27.92 8.97 0.08
C GLY A 369 26.47 8.84 -0.37
N LEU A 370 25.56 8.22 0.38
CA LEU A 370 24.17 7.97 -0.01
C LEU A 370 23.24 9.14 0.35
N GLU A 371 23.77 10.31 0.70
CA GLU A 371 22.97 11.44 1.19
C GLU A 371 21.97 11.96 0.14
N ASP A 372 22.26 11.77 -1.15
CA ASP A 372 21.37 12.11 -2.26
C ASP A 372 20.16 11.16 -2.39
N TRP A 373 20.20 9.99 -1.75
CA TRP A 373 19.12 9.00 -1.82
C TRP A 373 18.06 9.20 -0.73
N PHE A 374 18.42 9.74 0.43
CA PHE A 374 17.53 9.83 1.60
C PHE A 374 16.78 11.17 1.71
N GLY A 375 16.76 11.97 0.63
CA GLY A 375 16.27 13.34 0.67
C GLY A 375 17.15 14.25 1.55
N ARG A 376 16.95 15.57 1.46
CA ARG A 376 17.49 16.49 2.47
C ARG A 376 16.42 16.64 3.56
N GLU A 377 16.79 16.38 4.81
CA GLU A 377 15.95 16.69 5.99
C GLU A 377 15.42 18.13 5.96
#